data_AF-A0A966Z0I5-F1
#
_entry.id   AF-A0A966Z0I5-F1
#
_cell.length_a   1.000
_cell.length_b   1.000
_cell.length_c   1.000
_cell.angle_alpha   90.00
_cell.angle_beta   90.00
_cell.angle_gamma   90.00
#
_symmetry.space_group_name_H-M   'P 1'
#
loop_
_entity.id
_entity.type
_entity.pdbx_description
1 polymer ?
#
loop_
_entity_poly.entity_id
_entity_poly.type
_entity_poly.pdbx_seq_one_letter_code
_entity_poly.pdbx_strand_id
1 'polypeptide(L)'
;MKLGLGAASIVTLGATSSAEAAKPKTPFQLEPTYIPIANSSEQFPVRRIYCIGRNYAAHAREMGSDPTREPPFFFQKPTDAIQFVAPNKIVDHPYPTLTKNYHYEVELVAALKTGGKNITI
;
A
#
# COMPACT_ATOMS: atom_id res chain seq x y z
N MET A 1 -43.76 -21.41 -57.59
CA MET A 1 -43.19 -20.04 -57.58
C MET A 1 -43.83 -19.29 -56.41
N LYS A 2 -43.18 -18.78 -55.38
CA LYS A 2 -41.76 -18.62 -55.03
C LYS A 2 -41.64 -18.85 -53.52
N LEU A 3 -40.66 -19.66 -53.14
CA LEU A 3 -40.21 -19.90 -51.77
C LEU A 3 -39.29 -18.71 -51.40
N GLY A 4 -39.60 -17.97 -50.34
CA GLY A 4 -38.78 -16.86 -49.84
C GLY A 4 -38.11 -17.26 -48.53
N LEU A 5 -36.85 -17.68 -48.62
CA LEU A 5 -36.00 -18.13 -47.52
C LEU A 5 -35.48 -16.89 -46.75
N GLY A 6 -35.99 -16.66 -45.53
CA GLY A 6 -35.46 -15.63 -44.63
C GLY A 6 -34.24 -16.15 -43.88
N ALA A 7 -33.06 -15.63 -44.20
CA ALA A 7 -31.81 -16.01 -43.53
C ALA A 7 -31.72 -15.37 -42.14
N ALA A 8 -31.67 -16.19 -41.09
CA ALA A 8 -31.31 -15.77 -39.75
C ALA A 8 -29.79 -15.72 -39.62
N SER A 9 -29.21 -14.53 -39.57
CA SER A 9 -27.78 -14.33 -39.26
C SER A 9 -27.58 -14.42 -37.75
N ILE A 10 -27.17 -15.60 -37.26
CA ILE A 10 -26.63 -15.75 -35.91
C ILE A 10 -25.21 -15.19 -35.92
N VAL A 11 -25.04 -13.99 -35.36
CA VAL A 11 -23.72 -13.45 -35.03
C VAL A 11 -23.29 -14.07 -33.71
N THR A 12 -22.45 -15.08 -33.78
CA THR A 12 -21.73 -15.58 -32.60
C THR A 12 -20.71 -14.52 -32.19
N LEU A 13 -21.00 -13.78 -31.12
CA LEU A 13 -19.97 -13.03 -30.40
C LEU A 13 -18.96 -14.05 -29.85
N GLY A 14 -17.83 -14.20 -30.55
CA GLY A 14 -16.69 -14.94 -30.04
C GLY A 14 -16.23 -14.29 -28.74
N ALA A 15 -16.27 -15.05 -27.65
CA ALA A 15 -15.67 -14.65 -26.38
C ALA A 15 -14.17 -14.42 -26.63
N THR A 16 -13.74 -13.16 -26.57
CA THR A 16 -12.32 -12.83 -26.49
C THR A 16 -11.83 -13.30 -25.13
N SER A 17 -11.23 -14.49 -25.06
CA SER A 17 -10.47 -14.89 -23.88
C SER A 17 -9.30 -13.93 -23.75
N SER A 18 -9.37 -13.00 -22.82
CA SER A 18 -8.22 -12.21 -22.41
C SER A 18 -7.15 -13.22 -21.98
N ALA A 19 -6.06 -13.31 -22.75
CA ALA A 19 -4.94 -14.16 -22.42
C ALA A 19 -4.40 -13.72 -21.05
N GLU A 20 -4.62 -14.54 -20.04
CA GLU A 20 -4.09 -14.30 -18.70
C GLU A 20 -2.57 -14.36 -18.80
N ALA A 21 -1.92 -13.20 -18.57
CA ALA A 21 -0.48 -13.09 -18.64
C ALA A 21 0.13 -14.11 -17.68
N ALA A 22 0.90 -15.08 -18.22
CA ALA A 22 1.53 -16.12 -17.42
C ALA A 22 2.39 -15.48 -16.32
N LYS A 23 2.14 -15.87 -15.07
CA LYS A 23 2.93 -15.40 -13.93
C LYS A 23 4.41 -15.70 -14.16
N PRO A 24 5.32 -14.75 -13.92
CA PRO A 24 6.74 -14.99 -14.08
C PRO A 24 7.20 -16.12 -13.14
N LYS A 25 8.01 -17.06 -13.66
CA LYS A 25 8.64 -18.10 -12.83
C LYS A 25 9.72 -17.43 -11.97
N THR A 26 9.50 -17.35 -10.67
CA THR A 26 10.46 -16.80 -9.71
C THR A 26 11.11 -17.93 -8.91
N PRO A 27 12.36 -17.75 -8.44
CA PRO A 27 13.04 -18.76 -7.60
C PRO A 27 12.40 -18.93 -6.22
N PHE A 28 11.62 -17.96 -5.76
CA PHE A 28 10.88 -17.99 -4.50
C PHE A 28 9.61 -17.14 -4.60
N GLN A 29 8.66 -17.39 -3.70
CA GLN A 29 7.45 -16.60 -3.55
C GLN A 29 7.63 -15.63 -2.37
N LEU A 30 7.12 -14.41 -2.49
CA LEU A 30 7.11 -13.42 -1.42
C LEU A 30 5.67 -13.21 -0.96
N GLU A 31 5.45 -13.41 0.33
CA GLU A 31 4.14 -13.16 0.94
C GLU A 31 3.86 -11.66 0.99
N PRO A 32 2.70 -11.19 0.47
CA PRO A 32 2.35 -9.79 0.60
C PRO A 32 2.05 -9.42 2.06
N THR A 33 2.38 -8.19 2.45
CA THR A 33 2.01 -7.67 3.76
C THR A 33 0.57 -7.16 3.75
N TYR A 34 -0.21 -7.57 4.74
CA TYR A 34 -1.60 -7.14 4.92
C TYR A 34 -1.83 -6.54 6.31
N ILE A 35 -2.74 -5.58 6.42
CA ILE A 35 -3.21 -5.01 7.69
C ILE A 35 -4.70 -5.33 7.89
N PRO A 36 -5.11 -5.93 9.01
CA PRO A 36 -6.52 -6.13 9.32
C PRO A 36 -7.29 -4.82 9.39
N ILE A 37 -8.50 -4.79 8.82
CA ILE A 37 -9.40 -3.64 8.92
C ILE A 37 -10.29 -3.83 10.16
N ALA A 38 -10.33 -2.81 11.02
CA ALA A 38 -11.14 -2.86 12.23
C ALA A 38 -12.61 -3.15 11.89
N ASN A 39 -13.20 -4.11 12.61
CA ASN A 39 -14.59 -4.55 12.43
C ASN A 39 -14.92 -5.09 11.02
N SER A 40 -13.93 -5.63 10.30
CA SER A 40 -14.11 -6.26 8.99
C SER A 40 -13.36 -7.58 8.90
N SER A 41 -13.85 -8.49 8.05
CA SER A 41 -13.11 -9.69 7.63
C SER A 41 -12.11 -9.41 6.51
N GLU A 42 -12.14 -8.20 5.93
CA GLU A 42 -11.21 -7.77 4.89
C GLU A 42 -9.87 -7.33 5.47
N GLN A 43 -8.85 -7.34 4.62
CA GLN A 43 -7.50 -6.87 4.96
C GLN A 43 -7.02 -5.88 3.90
N PHE A 44 -6.27 -4.87 4.35
CA PHE A 44 -5.67 -3.87 3.48
C PHE A 44 -4.32 -4.36 2.95
N PRO A 45 -4.16 -4.56 1.62
CA PRO A 45 -2.87 -4.96 1.03
C PRO A 45 -1.90 -3.78 1.01
N VAL A 46 -0.75 -3.92 1.68
CA VAL A 46 0.26 -2.87 1.75
C VAL A 46 1.18 -2.96 0.54
N ARG A 47 1.24 -1.90 -0.28
CA ARG A 47 2.12 -1.84 -1.46
C ARG A 47 3.44 -1.10 -1.18
N ARG A 48 3.36 0.12 -0.64
CA ARG A 48 4.51 0.98 -0.34
C ARG A 48 4.20 1.76 0.93
N ILE A 49 5.23 1.98 1.74
CA ILE A 49 5.17 2.86 2.89
C ILE A 49 5.93 4.13 2.53
N TYR A 50 5.26 5.27 2.61
CA TYR A 50 5.86 6.59 2.48
C TYR A 50 5.76 7.29 3.84
N CYS A 51 6.89 7.77 4.32
CA CYS A 51 7.00 8.51 5.58
C CYS A 51 7.39 9.97 5.27
N ILE A 52 6.95 10.90 6.13
CA ILE A 52 7.20 12.32 5.96
C ILE A 52 8.04 12.82 7.14
N GLY A 53 9.33 13.07 6.90
CA GLY A 53 10.23 13.61 7.90
C GLY A 53 9.93 15.07 8.20
N ARG A 54 10.04 15.46 9.48
CA ARG A 54 9.90 16.85 9.97
C ARG A 54 8.54 17.51 9.65
N ASN A 55 7.47 16.73 9.60
CA ASN A 55 6.13 17.20 9.27
C ASN A 55 5.37 17.87 10.44
N TYR A 56 6.01 18.02 11.61
CA TYR A 56 5.45 18.69 12.79
C TYR A 56 6.43 19.73 13.33
N ALA A 57 6.04 21.00 13.27
CA ALA A 57 6.90 22.13 13.63
C ALA A 57 7.38 22.11 15.09
N ALA A 58 6.58 21.56 16.02
CA ALA A 58 6.98 21.42 17.41
C ALA A 58 8.10 20.39 17.59
N HIS A 59 8.00 19.23 16.92
CA HIS A 59 9.01 18.18 16.96
C HIS A 59 10.31 18.60 16.25
N ALA A 60 10.23 19.36 15.15
CA ALA A 60 11.41 19.91 14.49
C ALA A 60 12.23 20.82 15.43
N ARG A 61 11.57 21.67 16.23
CA ARG A 61 12.24 22.53 17.22
C ARG A 61 12.88 21.74 18.36
N GLU A 62 12.23 20.68 18.83
CA GLU A 62 12.76 19.77 19.85
C GLU A 62 14.06 19.10 19.40
N MET A 63 14.13 18.72 18.12
CA MET A 63 15.33 18.13 17.50
C MET A 63 16.38 19.17 17.07
N GLY A 64 16.30 20.41 17.57
CA GLY A 64 17.24 21.50 17.28
C GLY A 64 17.19 22.02 15.83
N SER A 65 16.16 21.67 15.06
CA SER A 65 15.96 22.14 13.69
C SER A 65 15.06 23.37 13.66
N ASP A 66 15.33 24.29 12.74
CA ASP A 66 14.46 25.43 12.47
C ASP A 66 13.39 25.02 11.42
N PRO A 67 12.11 24.82 11.82
CA PRO A 67 11.06 24.37 10.90
C PRO A 67 10.71 25.40 9.82
N THR A 68 11.24 26.62 9.90
CA THR A 68 11.04 27.66 8.88
C THR A 68 12.09 27.59 7.76
N ARG A 69 13.17 26.81 7.94
CA ARG A 69 14.31 26.77 7.01
C ARG A 69 14.34 25.57 6.09
N GLU A 70 13.71 24.45 6.45
CA GLU A 70 13.78 23.21 5.66
C GLU A 70 12.39 22.55 5.50
N PRO A 71 11.94 22.28 4.26
CA PRO A 71 10.65 21.65 4.01
C PRO A 71 10.62 20.18 4.51
N PRO A 72 9.43 19.61 4.74
CA PRO A 72 9.29 18.18 4.95
C PRO A 72 9.86 17.40 3.77
N PHE A 73 10.37 16.20 4.03
CA PHE A 73 10.94 15.33 3.00
C PHE A 73 10.34 13.92 3.07
N PHE A 74 10.38 13.22 1.95
CA PHE A 74 9.83 11.86 1.84
C PHE A 74 10.93 10.81 1.90
N PHE A 75 10.65 9.72 2.60
CA PHE A 75 11.44 8.50 2.55
C PHE A 75 10.52 7.28 2.58
N GLN A 76 11.08 6.09 2.39
CA GLN A 76 10.32 4.84 2.33
C GLN A 76 10.83 3.81 3.32
N LYS A 77 9.93 2.92 3.74
CA LYS A 77 10.24 1.68 4.46
C LYS A 77 9.73 0.49 3.64
N PRO A 78 10.41 -0.67 3.69
CA PRO A 78 9.90 -1.88 3.07
C PRO A 78 8.64 -2.36 3.82
N THR A 79 7.75 -3.08 3.14
CA THR A 79 6.44 -3.46 3.71
C THR A 79 6.58 -4.49 4.84
N ASP A 80 7.60 -5.32 4.77
CA ASP A 80 7.96 -6.31 5.79
C ASP A 80 8.51 -5.71 7.09
N ALA A 81 8.75 -4.39 7.16
CA ALA A 81 9.06 -3.69 8.40
C ALA A 81 7.85 -3.50 9.33
N ILE A 82 6.64 -3.85 8.87
CA ILE A 82 5.41 -3.72 9.65
C ILE A 82 5.33 -4.84 10.69
N GLN A 83 5.16 -4.46 11.95
CA GLN A 83 4.67 -5.34 13.01
C GLN A 83 3.25 -4.92 13.40
N PHE A 84 2.25 -5.73 13.05
CA PHE A 84 0.87 -5.45 13.44
C PHE A 84 0.66 -5.71 14.94
N VAL A 85 0.05 -4.74 15.63
CA VAL A 85 -0.34 -4.83 17.04
C VAL A 85 -1.84 -4.61 17.13
N ALA A 86 -2.58 -5.63 17.55
CA ALA A 86 -4.02 -5.50 17.73
C ALA A 86 -4.35 -4.52 18.87
N PRO A 87 -5.50 -3.83 18.83
CA PRO A 87 -5.91 -2.93 19.89
C PRO A 87 -5.86 -3.60 21.27
N ASN A 88 -5.36 -2.87 22.28
CA ASN A 88 -5.20 -3.34 23.65
C ASN A 88 -4.32 -4.59 23.82
N LYS A 89 -3.41 -4.85 22.87
CA LYS A 89 -2.39 -5.89 22.99
C LYS A 89 -1.01 -5.26 23.17
N ILE A 90 -0.18 -5.98 23.91
CA ILE A 90 1.26 -5.74 24.00
C ILE A 90 1.92 -6.86 23.21
N VAL A 91 2.85 -6.50 22.33
CA VAL A 91 3.68 -7.44 21.59
C VAL A 91 5.14 -7.22 21.95
N ASP A 92 5.94 -8.26 21.85
CA ASP A 92 7.39 -8.12 21.96
C ASP A 92 7.94 -7.44 20.71
N HIS A 93 8.73 -6.38 20.89
CA HIS A 93 9.39 -5.66 19.81
C HIS A 93 10.91 -5.71 20.05
N PRO A 94 11.64 -6.59 19.35
CA PRO A 94 13.06 -6.80 19.61
C PRO A 94 13.88 -5.53 19.43
N TYR A 95 14.73 -5.23 20.41
CA TYR A 95 15.65 -4.09 20.32
C TYR A 95 16.66 -4.29 19.17
N PRO A 96 16.84 -3.34 18.24
CA PRO A 96 17.76 -3.51 17.11
C PRO A 96 19.22 -3.65 17.56
N THR A 97 19.93 -4.64 17.01
CA THR A 97 21.25 -5.06 17.53
C THR A 97 22.39 -4.07 17.29
N LEU A 98 22.26 -3.15 16.33
CA LEU A 98 23.33 -2.23 15.91
C LEU A 98 23.13 -0.77 16.36
N THR A 99 22.24 -0.53 17.32
CA THR A 99 22.08 0.80 17.93
C THR A 99 22.16 0.70 19.46
N LYS A 100 22.42 1.83 20.11
CA LYS A 100 22.25 2.02 21.56
C LYS A 100 21.28 3.16 21.87
N ASN A 101 20.67 3.73 20.84
CA ASN A 101 19.82 4.90 20.91
C ASN A 101 18.65 4.70 19.95
N TYR A 102 17.70 3.87 20.36
CA TYR A 102 16.52 3.51 19.58
C TYR A 102 15.33 4.39 20.01
N HIS A 103 14.83 5.21 19.09
CA HIS A 103 13.82 6.24 19.35
C HIS A 103 12.43 5.78 18.91
N TYR A 104 11.40 6.28 19.59
CA TYR A 104 10.01 6.08 19.21
C TYR A 104 9.46 7.33 18.52
N GLU A 105 8.63 7.14 17.51
CA GLU A 105 7.90 8.20 16.80
C GLU A 105 6.46 7.75 16.62
N VAL A 106 5.50 8.54 17.09
CA VAL A 106 4.07 8.28 16.88
C VAL A 106 3.61 9.07 15.66
N GLU A 107 3.04 8.36 14.68
CA GLU A 107 2.58 8.96 13.43
C GLU A 107 1.13 8.55 13.12
N LEU A 108 0.37 9.46 12.49
CA LEU A 108 -0.88 9.10 11.84
C LEU A 108 -0.58 8.47 10.47
N VAL A 109 -1.11 7.29 10.22
CA VAL A 109 -0.97 6.59 8.94
C VAL A 109 -2.23 6.77 8.10
N ALA A 110 -2.07 7.24 6.86
CA ALA A 110 -3.14 7.31 5.87
C ALA A 110 -3.03 6.16 4.86
N ALA A 111 -4.05 5.29 4.81
CA ALA A 111 -4.13 4.19 3.86
C ALA A 111 -4.87 4.64 2.59
N LEU A 112 -4.20 4.63 1.44
CA LEU A 112 -4.75 5.16 0.19
C LEU A 112 -5.48 4.08 -0.61
N LYS A 113 -6.78 4.29 -0.88
CA LYS A 113 -7.63 3.37 -1.67
C LYS A 113 -7.25 3.36 -3.16
N THR A 114 -6.97 4.53 -3.73
CA THR A 114 -6.72 4.71 -5.17
C THR A 114 -5.46 5.51 -5.41
N GLY A 115 -4.74 5.18 -6.48
CA GLY A 115 -3.58 5.94 -6.94
C GLY A 115 -3.97 7.16 -7.78
N GLY A 116 -2.98 7.97 -8.11
CA GLY A 116 -3.11 9.14 -8.99
C GLY A 116 -1.76 9.83 -9.18
N LYS A 117 -1.71 10.79 -10.11
CA LYS A 117 -0.55 11.67 -10.32
C LYS A 117 -1.06 13.10 -10.35
N ASN A 118 -0.36 14.02 -9.68
CA ASN A 118 -0.74 15.43 -9.59
C ASN A 118 -2.18 15.63 -9.11
N ILE A 119 -2.54 14.97 -8.00
CA ILE A 119 -3.89 15.03 -7.42
C ILE A 119 -4.13 16.45 -6.92
N THR A 120 -5.23 17.06 -7.35
CA THR A 120 -5.64 18.39 -6.90
C THR A 120 -6.24 18.32 -5.49
N ILE A 121 -6.02 19.39 -4.73
CA ILE A 121 -6.61 19.59 -3.40
C ILE A 121 -8.06 20.06 -3.55
#